data_AF-A0A2M6Z0M0-F1
#
_entry.id   AF-A0A2M6Z0M0-F1
#
_cell.length_a   1.000
_cell.length_b   1.000
_cell.length_c   1.000
_cell.angle_alpha   90.00
_cell.angle_beta   90.00
_cell.angle_gamma   90.00
#
_symmetry.space_group_name_H-M   'P 1'
#
loop_
_entity.id
_entity.type
_entity.pdbx_description
1 polymer ?
#
loop_
_entity_poly.entity_id
_entity_poly.type
_entity_poly.pdbx_seq_one_letter_code
_entity_poly.pdbx_strand_id
1 'polypeptide(L)' 'MRVVFAQAGERVVVQEVLDPETAGGFSPGDTVRTVNGSQVSSPDEIEFVLDALPIGESVVLHPLTAKED' A
#
# COMPACT_ATOMS: atom_id res chain seq x y z
N MET A 1 -0.13 8.55 -9.14
CA MET A 1 -0.17 7.94 -7.80
C MET A 1 1.23 7.48 -7.44
N ARG A 2 1.91 8.20 -6.56
CA ARG A 2 3.17 7.74 -5.96
C ARG A 2 2.96 7.53 -4.47
N VAL A 3 3.08 6.28 -4.03
CA VAL A 3 3.02 5.88 -2.62
C VAL A 3 4.35 5.25 -2.27
N VAL A 4 4.95 5.69 -1.17
CA VAL A 4 6.21 5.15 -0.67
C VAL A 4 5.88 4.17 0.44
N PHE A 5 6.33 2.93 0.29
CA PHE A 5 6.21 1.90 1.31
C PHE A 5 7.55 1.70 2.00
N ALA A 6 7.53 1.39 3.29
CA ALA A 6 8.70 0.93 4.01
C ALA A 6 8.42 -0.32 4.81
N GLN A 7 9.49 -1.02 5.09
CA GLN A 7 9.47 -2.23 5.89
C GLN A 7 9.70 -1.85 7.36
N ALA A 8 8.69 -2.08 8.20
CA ALA A 8 8.73 -1.85 9.64
C ALA A 8 8.57 -3.20 10.38
N GLY A 9 9.69 -3.84 10.72
CA GLY A 9 9.71 -5.14 11.40
C GLY A 9 9.33 -6.28 10.45
N GLU A 10 8.14 -6.85 10.58
CA GLU A 10 7.60 -7.91 9.69
C GLU A 10 6.39 -7.40 8.88
N ARG A 11 6.22 -6.08 8.83
CA ARG A 11 5.07 -5.40 8.24
C ARG A 11 5.52 -4.37 7.22
N VAL A 12 4.64 -4.08 6.27
CA VAL A 12 4.82 -3.00 5.29
C VAL A 12 3.96 -1.82 5.72
N VAL A 13 4.57 -0.65 5.82
CA VAL A 13 3.89 0.59 6.22
C VAL A 13 3.96 1.62 5.11
N VAL A 14 2.89 2.39 4.96
CA VAL A 14 2.85 3.56 4.09
C VAL A 14 3.67 4.66 4.76
N GLN A 15 4.76 5.10 4.13
CA GLN A 15 5.55 6.23 4.65
C GLN A 15 5.05 7.56 4.10
N GLU A 16 4.72 7.59 2.81
CA GLU A 16 4.38 8.83 2.13
C GLU A 16 3.37 8.57 1.02
N VAL A 17 2.44 9.51 0.88
CA VAL A 17 1.42 9.50 -0.17
C VAL A 17 1.47 10.85 -0.85
N LEU A 18 2.00 10.90 -2.08
CA LEU A 18 2.10 12.17 -2.81
C LEU A 18 0.76 12.62 -3.41
N ASP A 19 -0.15 11.68 -3.67
CA ASP A 19 -1.49 11.94 -4.24
C ASP A 19 -2.60 11.35 -3.34
N PRO A 20 -2.92 11.96 -2.18
CA PRO A 20 -3.84 11.39 -1.19
C PRO A 20 -5.26 11.18 -1.72
N GLU A 21 -5.69 12.05 -2.63
CA GLU A 21 -6.98 11.99 -3.31
C GLU A 21 -7.12 10.81 -4.27
N THR A 22 -6.01 10.30 -4.82
CA THR A 22 -5.99 9.06 -5.62
C THR A 22 -5.70 7.83 -4.77
N ALA A 23 -5.05 8.02 -3.61
CA ALA A 23 -4.70 6.95 -2.70
C ALA A 23 -5.89 6.43 -1.89
N GLY A 24 -7.14 6.68 -2.26
CA GLY A 24 -8.30 5.94 -1.74
C GLY A 24 -8.47 5.93 -0.20
N GLY A 25 -7.92 6.92 0.51
CA GLY A 25 -7.97 6.99 1.98
C GLY A 25 -6.74 6.46 2.71
N PHE A 26 -5.65 6.09 2.02
CA PHE A 26 -4.39 5.77 2.66
C PHE A 26 -3.77 6.98 3.35
N SER A 27 -3.32 6.76 4.57
CA SER A 27 -2.58 7.75 5.35
C SER A 27 -1.17 7.23 5.65
N PRO A 28 -0.15 8.09 5.70
CA PRO A 28 1.16 7.70 6.19
C PRO A 28 1.03 7.15 7.62
N GLY A 29 1.71 6.03 7.88
CA GLY A 29 1.57 5.23 9.09
C GLY A 29 0.63 4.03 8.95
N ASP A 30 -0.13 3.93 7.86
CA ASP A 30 -1.01 2.78 7.66
C ASP A 30 -0.21 1.52 7.31
N THR A 31 -0.65 0.36 7.80
CA THR A 31 0.03 -0.92 7.55
C THR A 31 -0.66 -1.65 6.41
N VAL A 32 0.06 -1.92 5.33
CA VAL A 32 -0.44 -2.70 4.20
C VAL A 32 -0.14 -4.18 4.42
N ARG A 33 -1.18 -5.01 4.30
CA ARG A 33 -1.06 -6.48 4.38
C ARG A 33 -1.60 -7.20 3.16
N THR A 34 -2.41 -6.50 2.36
CA THR A 34 -3.03 -7.04 1.15
C THR A 34 -3.14 -5.98 0.06
N VAL A 35 -2.82 -6.38 -1.17
CA VAL A 35 -2.93 -5.58 -2.40
C VAL A 35 -3.83 -6.33 -3.38
N ASN A 36 -4.94 -5.73 -3.82
CA ASN A 36 -5.94 -6.40 -4.66
C ASN A 36 -6.38 -7.78 -4.11
N GLY A 37 -6.44 -7.93 -2.78
CA GLY A 37 -6.77 -9.20 -2.12
C GLY A 37 -5.63 -10.23 -2.05
N SER A 38 -4.46 -9.94 -2.64
CA SER A 38 -3.26 -10.76 -2.48
C SER A 38 -2.50 -10.33 -1.23
N GLN A 39 -2.12 -11.29 -0.39
CA GLN A 39 -1.33 -11.01 0.81
C GLN A 39 0.08 -10.55 0.42
N VAL A 40 0.54 -9.46 1.03
CA VAL A 40 1.89 -8.94 0.84
C VAL A 40 2.59 -8.83 2.19
N SER A 41 3.87 -9.19 2.19
CA SER A 41 4.72 -9.11 3.39
C SER A 41 5.94 -8.21 3.20
N SER A 42 6.21 -7.77 1.97
CA SER A 42 7.37 -6.94 1.63
C SER A 42 6.99 -5.81 0.68
N PRO A 43 7.65 -4.65 0.77
CA PRO A 43 7.43 -3.54 -0.17
C PRO A 43 7.76 -3.95 -1.62
N ASP A 44 8.76 -4.82 -1.84
CA ASP A 44 9.10 -5.35 -3.16
C ASP A 44 7.93 -6.10 -3.83
N GLU A 45 7.10 -6.82 -3.07
CA GLU A 45 5.91 -7.47 -3.63
C GLU A 45 4.87 -6.44 -4.06
N ILE A 46 4.73 -5.35 -3.31
CA ILE A 46 3.84 -4.26 -3.70
C ILE A 46 4.36 -3.61 -4.98
N GLU A 47 5.66 -3.31 -5.07
CA GLU A 47 6.25 -2.76 -6.30
C GLU A 47 6.09 -3.72 -7.48
N PHE A 48 6.26 -5.02 -7.28
CA PHE A 48 6.05 -6.03 -8.32
C PHE A 48 4.60 -6.05 -8.82
N VAL A 49 3.61 -5.99 -7.91
CA VAL A 49 2.20 -5.92 -8.29
C VAL A 49 1.89 -4.61 -9.01
N LEU A 50 2.47 -3.49 -8.57
CA LEU A 50 2.29 -2.19 -9.22
C LEU A 50 2.92 -2.15 -10.61
N ASP A 51 4.10 -2.74 -10.80
CA ASP A 51 4.78 -2.84 -12.09
C ASP A 51 4.01 -3.74 -13.09
N ALA A 52 3.36 -4.78 -12.57
CA ALA A 52 2.53 -5.68 -13.36
C ALA A 52 1.21 -5.05 -13.83
N LEU A 53 0.80 -3.90 -13.28
CA LEU A 53 -0.45 -3.24 -13.68
C LEU A 53 -0.27 -2.46 -14.99
N PRO A 54 -1.22 -2.60 -15.93
CA PRO A 54 -1.18 -1.79 -17.15
C PRO A 54 -1.33 -0.31 -16.80
N ILE A 55 -0.59 0.53 -17.53
CA ILE A 55 -0.69 1.98 -17.42
C ILE A 55 -2.15 2.45 -17.56
N GLY A 56 -2.66 3.10 -16.50
CA GLY A 56 -4.04 3.56 -16.43
C GLY A 56 -4.99 2.67 -15.62
N GLU A 57 -4.53 1.52 -15.12
CA GLU A 57 -5.30 0.67 -14.21
C GLU A 57 -5.14 1.14 -12.75
N SER A 58 -6.23 1.02 -11.98
CA SER A 58 -6.26 1.37 -10.56
C SER A 58 -5.96 0.16 -9.69
N VAL A 59 -5.13 0.34 -8.67
CA VAL A 59 -4.87 -0.68 -7.63
C VAL A 59 -5.69 -0.34 -6.39
N VAL A 60 -6.34 -1.34 -5.78
CA VAL A 60 -6.96 -1.18 -4.47
C VAL A 60 -6.05 -1.83 -3.44
N LEU A 61 -5.44 -1.00 -2.60
CA LEU A 61 -4.71 -1.45 -1.42
C LEU A 61 -5.71 -1.53 -0.26
N HIS A 62 -5.55 -2.49 0.64
CA HIS A 62 -6.37 -2.56 1.87
C HIS A 62 -5.51 -2.25 3.09
N PRO A 63 -5.78 -1.13 3.78
CA PRO A 63 -5.09 -0.80 5.01
C PRO A 63 -5.50 -1.80 6.10
N LEU A 64 -4.52 -2.38 6.78
CA LEU A 64 -4.75 -3.02 8.07
C LEU A 64 -4.75 -1.91 9.11
N THR A 65 -5.81 -1.10 9.11
CA THR A 65 -6.03 -0.15 10.19
C THR A 65 -6.30 -0.96 11.45
N ALA A 66 -5.26 -1.25 12.23
CA ALA A 66 -5.40 -1.52 13.63
C ALA A 66 -5.81 -0.19 14.29
N LYS A 67 -7.06 0.24 14.08
CA LYS A 67 -7.73 1.04 15.10
C LYS A 67 -7.97 0.07 16.23
N GLU A 68 -7.01 0.00 17.14
CA GLU A 68 -7.33 -0.39 18.51
C GLU A 68 -8.38 0.63 18.98
N ASP A 69 -9.60 0.13 19.24
CA ASP A 69 -10.69 0.85 19.88
C ASP A 69 -10.38 1.04 21.38
#